data_AF-A0AAU9TMH6-F1
#
_entry.id   AF-A0AAU9TMH6-F1
#
_cell.length_a   1.000
_cell.length_b   1.000
_cell.length_c   1.000
_cell.angle_alpha   90.00
_cell.angle_beta   90.00
_cell.angle_gamma   90.00
#
_symmetry.space_group_name_H-M   'P 1'
#
loop_
_entity.id
_entity.type
_entity.pdbx_description
1 polymer ?
#
loop_
_entity_poly.entity_id
_entity_poly.type
_entity_poly.pdbx_seq_one_letter_code
_entity_poly.pdbx_strand_id
1 'polypeptide(L)'
;MLRVKCNNCNIIINEVLSFIQNKLDVMNNVSLALICKQSFSEEDIAEAKSLLYESVQQKKVKRRGDDGKIKNIEDIIGLLKGADPDIFPIFVAKDLQKLPPVSFDHIDATRLLKDILVIQKELSLIKEKCSTFKETFFYYFFLIYMNA
;
A
#
# COMPACT_ATOMS: atom_id res chain seq x y z
N MET A 1 10.92 0.44 16.64
CA MET A 1 10.85 1.36 15.48
C MET A 1 11.85 2.52 15.68
N LEU A 2 12.28 3.24 14.63
CA LEU A 2 13.21 4.38 14.77
C LEU A 2 12.42 5.70 14.89
N ARG A 3 12.38 6.26 16.10
CA ARG A 3 11.81 7.58 16.39
C ARG A 3 12.82 8.67 16.02
N VAL A 4 12.48 9.53 15.06
CA VAL A 4 13.24 10.75 14.78
C VAL A 4 12.28 11.93 14.75
N LYS A 5 12.48 12.88 15.66
CA LYS A 5 11.80 14.17 15.69
C LYS A 5 12.80 15.22 15.19
N CYS A 6 12.45 15.96 14.15
CA CYS A 6 13.28 17.11 13.75
C CYS A 6 13.13 18.21 14.80
N ASN A 7 14.24 18.74 15.33
CA ASN A 7 14.19 19.85 16.30
C ASN A 7 13.85 21.19 15.65
N ASN A 8 13.96 21.30 14.33
CA ASN A 8 13.73 22.52 13.55
C ASN A 8 12.49 22.46 12.65
N CYS A 9 11.78 21.32 12.63
CA CYS A 9 10.67 21.04 11.72
C CYS A 9 9.55 20.33 12.50
N ASN A 10 8.28 20.67 12.25
CA ASN A 10 7.13 19.98 12.83
C ASN A 10 6.87 18.61 12.15
N ILE A 11 7.92 17.80 11.97
CA ILE A 11 7.91 16.52 11.27
C ILE A 11 8.24 15.40 12.25
N ILE A 12 7.42 14.35 12.23
CA ILE A 12 7.65 13.15 13.01
C ILE A 12 7.65 11.92 12.10
N ILE A 13 8.72 11.13 12.18
CA ILE A 13 8.80 9.86 11.47
C ILE A 13 8.05 8.80 12.26
N ASN A 14 6.94 8.31 11.71
CA ASN A 14 6.18 7.18 12.25
C ASN A 14 5.29 6.55 11.17
N GLU A 15 5.56 5.30 10.82
CA GLU A 15 4.87 4.58 9.75
C GLU A 15 3.36 4.40 10.01
N VAL A 16 2.97 4.09 11.25
CA VAL A 16 1.56 3.86 11.63
C VAL A 16 0.75 5.16 11.49
N LEU A 17 1.25 6.24 12.09
CA LEU A 17 0.57 7.55 12.06
C LEU A 17 0.55 8.12 10.64
N SER A 18 1.66 7.96 9.91
CA SER A 18 1.71 8.38 8.50
C SER A 18 0.68 7.63 7.67
N PHE A 19 0.56 6.31 7.81
CA PHE A 19 -0.44 5.53 7.09
C PHE A 19 -1.87 5.96 7.45
N ILE A 20 -2.19 6.04 8.74
CA ILE A 20 -3.55 6.38 9.21
C ILE A 20 -3.93 7.79 8.74
N GLN A 21 -3.04 8.78 8.91
CA GLN A 21 -3.29 10.17 8.49
C GLN A 21 -3.57 10.26 6.98
N ASN A 22 -2.79 9.57 6.14
CA ASN A 22 -2.96 9.60 4.68
C ASN A 22 -4.21 8.85 4.19
N LYS A 23 -4.76 7.93 4.99
CA LYS A 23 -5.93 7.12 4.61
C LYS A 23 -7.23 7.52 5.31
N LEU A 24 -7.16 8.45 6.27
CA LEU A 24 -8.25 8.85 7.16
C LEU A 24 -9.51 9.33 6.41
N ASP A 25 -9.32 10.05 5.31
CA ASP A 25 -10.38 10.70 4.53
C ASP A 25 -10.87 9.87 3.34
N VAL A 26 -10.08 8.87 2.93
CA VAL A 26 -10.36 8.05 1.73
C VAL A 26 -10.78 6.62 2.07
N MET A 27 -10.73 6.25 3.36
CA MET A 27 -11.07 4.92 3.85
C MET A 27 -11.97 5.00 5.07
N ASN A 28 -12.94 4.08 5.20
CA ASN A 28 -13.76 4.00 6.40
C ASN A 28 -12.94 3.53 7.61
N ASN A 29 -13.37 3.94 8.82
CA ASN A 29 -12.62 3.68 10.06
C ASN A 29 -12.45 2.19 10.34
N VAL A 30 -13.43 1.36 10.00
CA VAL A 30 -13.43 -0.08 10.29
C VAL A 30 -12.37 -0.80 9.46
N SER A 31 -12.36 -0.56 8.14
CA SER A 31 -11.37 -1.10 7.21
C SER A 31 -9.97 -0.60 7.55
N LEU A 32 -9.83 0.70 7.86
CA LEU A 32 -8.54 1.27 8.26
C LEU A 32 -7.99 0.63 9.53
N ALA A 33 -8.83 0.43 10.54
CA ALA A 33 -8.45 -0.23 11.79
C ALA A 33 -8.06 -1.70 11.56
N LEU A 34 -8.79 -2.43 10.72
CA LEU A 34 -8.49 -3.83 10.39
C LEU A 34 -7.12 -3.96 9.71
N ILE A 35 -6.85 -3.14 8.69
CA ILE A 35 -5.58 -3.15 7.96
C ILE A 35 -4.42 -2.82 8.90
N CYS A 36 -4.56 -1.81 9.75
CA CYS A 36 -3.54 -1.46 10.73
C CYS A 36 -3.30 -2.60 11.73
N LYS A 37 -4.35 -3.26 12.22
CA LYS A 37 -4.24 -4.42 13.13
C LYS A 37 -3.44 -5.56 12.51
N GLN A 38 -3.64 -5.83 11.23
CA GLN A 38 -2.98 -6.91 10.51
C GLN A 38 -1.53 -6.57 10.14
N SER A 39 -1.24 -5.31 9.84
CA SER A 39 0.03 -4.91 9.22
C SER A 39 1.09 -4.42 10.19
N PHE A 40 0.69 -3.89 11.35
CA PHE A 40 1.62 -3.34 12.35
C PHE A 40 1.63 -4.16 13.62
N SER A 41 2.74 -4.16 14.37
CA SER A 41 2.81 -4.87 15.65
C SER A 41 1.98 -4.15 16.74
N GLU A 42 1.70 -4.83 17.86
CA GLU A 42 1.01 -4.18 18.98
C GLU A 42 1.88 -3.07 19.60
N GLU A 43 3.19 -3.30 19.67
CA GLU A 43 4.18 -2.34 20.15
C GLU A 43 4.23 -1.10 19.26
N ASP A 44 4.25 -1.26 17.93
CA ASP A 44 4.26 -0.14 16.98
C ASP A 44 3.01 0.73 17.13
N ILE A 45 1.83 0.11 17.30
CA ILE A 45 0.56 0.83 17.52
C ILE A 45 0.55 1.53 18.88
N ALA A 46 1.05 0.88 19.93
CA ALA A 46 1.12 1.47 21.26
C ALA A 46 2.09 2.66 21.31
N GLU A 47 3.23 2.56 20.60
CA GLU A 47 4.20 3.64 20.42
C GLU A 47 3.58 4.80 19.64
N ALA A 48 2.96 4.52 18.49
CA ALA A 48 2.25 5.51 17.66
C ALA A 48 1.19 6.27 18.47
N LYS A 49 0.36 5.56 19.24
CA LYS A 49 -0.63 6.19 20.12
C LYS A 49 0.03 7.10 21.15
N SER A 50 1.10 6.64 21.81
CA SER A 50 1.81 7.48 22.81
C SER A 50 2.32 8.76 22.17
N LEU A 51 2.94 8.63 21.00
CA LEU A 51 3.54 9.72 20.26
C LEU A 51 2.50 10.75 19.79
N LEU A 52 1.35 10.29 19.29
CA LEU A 52 0.26 11.19 18.88
C LEU A 52 -0.25 12.02 20.06
N TYR A 53 -0.57 11.37 21.19
CA TYR A 53 -1.08 12.08 22.36
C TYR A 53 -0.04 13.03 22.98
N GLU A 54 1.24 12.63 23.00
CA GLU A 54 2.36 13.51 23.38
C GLU A 54 2.45 14.74 22.48
N SER A 55 2.23 14.59 21.17
CA SER A 55 2.35 15.68 20.19
C SER A 55 1.30 16.77 20.37
N VAL A 56 0.11 16.42 20.83
CA VAL A 56 -1.01 17.36 21.07
C VAL A 56 -1.25 17.67 22.55
N GLN A 57 -0.35 17.23 23.43
CA GLN A 57 -0.43 17.41 24.89
C GLN A 57 -1.75 16.93 25.52
N GLN A 58 -2.38 15.90 24.95
CA GLN A 58 -3.62 15.33 25.47
C GLN A 58 -3.37 14.12 26.37
N LYS A 59 -4.24 13.91 27.37
CA LYS A 59 -4.15 12.75 28.27
C LYS A 59 -4.46 11.46 27.50
N LYS A 60 -3.49 10.54 27.49
CA LYS A 60 -3.65 9.21 26.90
C LYS A 60 -4.54 8.31 27.76
N VAL A 61 -5.51 7.65 27.14
CA VAL A 61 -6.24 6.52 27.75
C VAL A 61 -5.43 5.23 27.57
N LYS A 62 -5.08 4.57 28.67
CA LYS A 62 -4.46 3.23 28.64
C LYS A 62 -5.56 2.18 28.52
N ARG A 63 -5.53 1.37 27.45
CA ARG A 63 -6.42 0.23 27.26
C ARG A 63 -5.59 -1.06 27.28
N ARG A 64 -6.05 -2.11 27.99
CA ARG A 64 -5.43 -3.45 28.09
C ARG A 64 -6.46 -4.52 27.74
N GLY A 65 -6.04 -5.68 27.23
CA GLY A 65 -6.89 -6.83 26.90
C GLY A 65 -6.81 -7.27 25.43
N ASP A 66 -7.55 -8.31 25.06
CA ASP A 66 -7.52 -8.98 23.74
C ASP A 66 -7.88 -8.04 22.57
N ASP A 67 -8.75 -7.06 22.81
CA ASP A 67 -9.10 -5.99 21.87
C ASP A 67 -8.23 -4.72 21.99
N GLY A 68 -7.18 -4.75 22.82
CA GLY A 68 -6.35 -3.59 23.14
C GLY A 68 -5.75 -2.94 21.89
N LYS A 69 -5.31 -3.78 20.93
CA LYS A 69 -4.72 -3.35 19.66
C LYS A 69 -5.72 -2.57 18.79
N ILE A 70 -6.93 -3.11 18.56
CA ILE A 70 -7.98 -2.41 17.79
C ILE A 70 -8.37 -1.12 18.47
N LYS A 71 -8.66 -1.15 19.78
CA LYS A 71 -9.10 0.03 20.51
C LYS A 71 -8.04 1.14 20.53
N ASN A 72 -6.75 0.78 20.54
CA ASN A 72 -5.67 1.76 20.40
C ASN A 72 -5.68 2.43 19.01
N ILE A 73 -5.97 1.68 17.94
CA ILE A 73 -6.12 2.24 16.59
C ILE A 73 -7.35 3.14 16.51
N GLU A 74 -8.48 2.72 17.07
CA GLU A 74 -9.71 3.53 17.12
C GLU A 74 -9.49 4.85 17.88
N ASP A 75 -8.76 4.83 18.99
CA ASP A 75 -8.40 6.04 19.74
C ASP A 75 -7.51 6.98 18.89
N ILE A 76 -6.56 6.44 18.12
CA ILE A 76 -5.74 7.22 17.18
C ILE A 76 -6.62 7.88 16.11
N ILE A 77 -7.49 7.10 15.46
CA ILE A 77 -8.39 7.59 14.41
C ILE A 77 -9.33 8.65 14.96
N GLY A 78 -9.91 8.41 16.14
CA GLY A 78 -10.82 9.34 16.81
C GLY A 78 -10.15 10.67 17.13
N LEU A 79 -8.91 10.64 17.62
CA LEU A 79 -8.14 11.85 17.90
C LEU A 79 -7.82 12.62 16.61
N LEU A 80 -7.33 11.94 15.58
CA LEU A 80 -7.00 12.57 14.28
C LEU A 80 -8.22 13.19 13.58
N LYS A 81 -9.42 12.63 13.76
CA LYS A 81 -10.67 13.20 13.21
C LYS A 81 -11.29 14.29 14.08
N GLY A 82 -11.11 14.19 15.40
CA GLY A 82 -11.82 15.03 16.36
C GLY A 82 -11.12 16.32 16.74
N ALA A 83 -9.82 16.45 16.45
CA ALA A 83 -9.06 17.66 16.72
C ALA A 83 -8.75 18.43 15.43
N ASP A 84 -8.36 19.70 15.60
CA ASP A 84 -7.98 20.59 14.50
C ASP A 84 -6.74 20.03 13.76
N PRO A 85 -6.81 19.80 12.43
CA PRO A 85 -5.69 19.29 11.64
C PRO A 85 -4.37 20.06 11.81
N ASP A 86 -4.45 21.38 12.05
CA ASP A 86 -3.27 22.26 12.10
C ASP A 86 -2.42 22.07 13.36
N ILE A 87 -2.96 21.42 14.40
CA ILE A 87 -2.21 21.15 15.64
C ILE A 87 -1.30 19.92 15.52
N PHE A 88 -1.53 19.08 14.50
CA PHE A 88 -0.78 17.84 14.35
C PHE A 88 0.55 18.09 13.63
N PRO A 89 1.64 17.42 14.05
CA PRO A 89 2.85 17.36 13.25
C PRO A 89 2.59 16.59 11.95
N ILE A 90 3.44 16.82 10.96
CA ILE A 90 3.41 16.07 9.70
C ILE A 90 4.02 14.69 9.98
N PHE A 91 3.21 13.63 9.85
CA PHE A 91 3.66 12.26 10.06
C PHE A 91 4.15 11.66 8.75
N VAL A 92 5.42 11.26 8.73
CA VAL A 92 6.06 10.68 7.54
C VAL A 92 6.53 9.25 7.80
N ALA A 93 6.47 8.40 6.78
CA ALA A 93 7.04 7.07 6.81
C ALA A 93 8.49 7.12 6.28
N LYS A 94 9.44 6.51 7.02
CA LYS A 94 10.81 6.39 6.52
C LYS A 94 10.95 5.19 5.61
N ASP A 95 10.36 4.07 6.00
CA ASP A 95 10.39 2.83 5.24
C ASP A 95 9.02 2.56 4.60
N LEU A 96 8.87 2.94 3.33
CA LEU A 96 7.62 2.77 2.60
C LEU A 96 7.23 1.30 2.39
N GLN A 97 8.18 0.36 2.46
CA GLN A 97 7.89 -1.07 2.32
C GLN A 97 7.16 -1.63 3.54
N LYS A 98 7.23 -0.94 4.69
CA LYS A 98 6.48 -1.30 5.91
C LYS A 98 5.05 -0.80 5.91
N LEU A 99 4.69 0.08 4.98
CA LEU A 99 3.32 0.53 4.88
C LEU A 99 2.45 -0.60 4.34
N PRO A 100 1.24 -0.78 4.90
CA PRO A 100 0.29 -1.72 4.37
C PRO A 100 0.11 -1.48 2.86
N PRO A 101 0.11 -2.53 2.04
CA PRO A 101 -0.21 -2.38 0.64
C PRO A 101 -1.61 -1.76 0.57
N VAL A 102 -1.72 -0.65 -0.15
CA VAL A 102 -3.03 -0.10 -0.48
C VAL A 102 -3.62 -1.07 -1.51
N SER A 103 -4.42 -2.02 -1.01
CA SER A 103 -5.01 -3.14 -1.73
C SER A 103 -5.69 -2.73 -3.05
N PHE A 104 -5.89 -3.71 -3.94
CA PHE A 104 -6.59 -3.60 -5.23
C PHE A 104 -8.02 -3.05 -5.17
N ASP A 105 -8.54 -2.71 -4.00
CA ASP A 105 -9.89 -2.15 -3.82
C ASP A 105 -10.12 -0.80 -4.57
N HIS A 106 -9.04 -0.19 -5.08
CA HIS A 106 -9.08 1.03 -5.90
C HIS A 106 -8.52 0.84 -7.33
N ILE A 107 -8.13 -0.37 -7.68
CA ILE A 107 -7.64 -0.74 -9.02
C ILE A 107 -8.75 -1.58 -9.65
N ASP A 108 -9.22 -1.21 -10.84
CA ASP A 108 -10.19 -2.02 -11.58
C ASP A 108 -9.52 -3.32 -12.06
N ALA A 109 -9.49 -4.32 -11.18
CA ALA A 109 -8.91 -5.63 -11.44
C ALA A 109 -9.58 -6.31 -12.64
N THR A 110 -10.85 -6.00 -12.92
CA THR A 110 -11.57 -6.51 -14.10
C THR A 110 -10.97 -5.94 -15.38
N ARG A 111 -10.66 -4.63 -15.40
CA ARG A 111 -9.97 -4.00 -16.51
C ARG A 111 -8.57 -4.58 -16.71
N LEU A 112 -7.79 -4.76 -15.64
CA LEU A 112 -6.47 -5.40 -15.73
C LEU A 112 -6.53 -6.83 -16.26
N LEU A 113 -7.50 -7.64 -15.81
CA LEU A 113 -7.70 -8.99 -16.32
C LEU A 113 -8.09 -9.00 -17.80
N LYS A 114 -8.93 -8.05 -18.25
CA LYS A 114 -9.28 -7.88 -19.67
C LYS A 114 -8.05 -7.52 -20.50
N ASP A 115 -7.24 -6.58 -20.02
CA ASP A 115 -6.02 -6.16 -20.72
C ASP A 115 -5.02 -7.33 -20.84
N ILE A 116 -4.88 -8.14 -19.79
CA ILE A 116 -4.06 -9.37 -19.83
C ILE A 116 -4.59 -10.38 -20.87
N LEU A 117 -5.90 -10.60 -20.93
CA LEU A 117 -6.50 -11.49 -21.92
C LEU A 117 -6.29 -11.01 -23.37
N VAL A 118 -6.36 -9.69 -23.60
CA VAL A 118 -6.06 -9.08 -24.90
C VAL A 118 -4.60 -9.33 -25.28
N ILE A 119 -3.66 -9.06 -24.36
CA ILE A 119 -2.23 -9.29 -24.58
C ILE A 119 -1.95 -10.77 -24.88
N GLN A 120 -2.56 -11.71 -24.14
CA GLN A 120 -2.40 -13.15 -24.39
C GLN A 120 -2.91 -13.56 -25.78
N LYS A 121 -4.02 -12.97 -26.23
CA LYS A 121 -4.56 -13.20 -27.58
C LYS A 121 -3.61 -12.66 -28.65
N GLU A 122 -3.10 -11.45 -28.48
CA GLU A 122 -2.13 -10.85 -29.41
C GLU A 122 -0.82 -11.64 -29.48
N LEU A 123 -0.31 -12.09 -28.34
CA LEU A 123 0.87 -12.96 -28.28
C LEU A 123 0.66 -14.29 -29.02
N SER A 124 -0.54 -14.87 -28.90
CA SER A 124 -0.89 -16.11 -29.62
C SER A 124 -0.87 -15.89 -31.14
N LEU A 125 -1.45 -14.78 -31.61
CA LEU A 125 -1.44 -14.42 -33.04
C LEU A 125 -0.02 -14.15 -33.56
N ILE A 126 0.82 -13.48 -32.77
CA ILE A 126 2.23 -13.25 -33.13
C ILE A 126 2.97 -14.58 -33.23
N LYS A 127 2.74 -15.50 -32.28
CA LYS A 127 3.37 -16.82 -32.28
C LYS A 127 2.98 -17.67 -33.50
N GLU A 128 1.72 -17.62 -33.90
CA GLU A 128 1.23 -18.28 -35.12
C GLU A 128 1.91 -17.69 -36.37
N LYS A 129 1.89 -16.36 -36.53
CA LYS A 129 2.54 -15.69 -37.67
C LYS A 129 4.04 -16.00 -37.77
N CYS A 130 4.74 -16.02 -36.64
CA CYS A 130 6.16 -16.39 -36.60
C CYS A 130 6.40 -17.84 -37.02
N SER A 131 5.51 -18.77 -36.64
CA SER A 131 5.60 -20.17 -37.03
C SER A 131 5.41 -20.32 -38.55
N THR A 132 4.38 -19.68 -39.12
CA THR A 132 4.13 -19.69 -40.57
C THR A 132 5.26 -19.03 -41.36
N PHE A 133 5.80 -17.91 -40.88
CA PHE A 133 6.95 -17.27 -41.51
C PHE A 133 8.17 -18.20 -41.53
N LYS A 134 8.43 -18.91 -40.42
CA LYS A 134 9.52 -19.87 -40.33
C LYS A 134 9.34 -21.01 -41.33
N GLU A 135 8.16 -21.63 -41.40
CA GLU A 135 7.87 -22.71 -42.36
C GLU A 135 8.02 -22.25 -43.81
N THR A 136 7.48 -21.08 -44.13
CA THR A 136 7.56 -20.48 -45.48
C THR A 136 9.01 -20.19 -45.84
N PHE A 137 9.79 -19.61 -44.91
CA PHE A 137 11.22 -19.35 -45.12
C PHE A 137 12.00 -20.64 -45.36
N PHE A 138 11.75 -21.70 -44.57
CA PHE A 138 12.40 -23.00 -44.80
C PHE A 138 12.02 -23.61 -46.15
N TYR A 139 10.76 -23.50 -46.57
CA TYR A 139 10.32 -24.00 -47.86
C TYR A 139 11.02 -23.29 -49.03
N TYR A 140 11.05 -21.95 -49.04
CA TYR A 140 11.74 -21.20 -50.07
C TYR A 140 13.26 -21.41 -50.03
N PHE A 141 13.86 -21.48 -48.84
CA PHE A 141 15.27 -21.82 -48.70
C PHE A 141 15.56 -23.20 -49.30
N PHE A 142 14.75 -24.22 -48.98
CA PHE A 142 14.93 -25.56 -49.55
C PHE A 142 14.80 -25.57 -51.07
N LEU A 143 13.81 -24.89 -51.64
CA LEU A 143 13.62 -24.81 -53.09
C LEU A 143 14.79 -24.14 -53.80
N ILE A 144 15.37 -23.08 -53.22
CA ILE A 144 16.50 -22.35 -53.82
C ILE A 144 17.79 -23.18 -53.76
N TYR A 145 18.06 -23.87 -52.65
CA TYR A 145 19.35 -24.55 -52.43
C TYR A 145 19.40 -26.01 -52.90
N MET A 146 18.26 -26.67 -53.16
CA MET A 146 18.22 -28.05 -53.67
C MET A 146 18.00 -28.14 -55.19
N ASN A 147 17.67 -27.02 -55.85
CA ASN A 147 17.51 -26.94 -57.32
C ASN A 147 18.61 -26.11 -58.01
N ALA A 148 19.69 -25.78 -57.30
CA ALA A 148 20.89 -25.13 -57.82
C ALA A 148 22.06 -26.13 -57.82
#